data_AF-A0A846UZY6-F1
#
_entry.id   AF-A0A846UZY6-F1
#
_cell.length_a   1.000
_cell.length_b   1.000
_cell.length_c   1.000
_cell.angle_alpha   90.00
_cell.angle_beta   90.00
_cell.angle_gamma   90.00
#
_symmetry.space_group_name_H-M   'P 1'
#
loop_
_entity.id
_entity.type
_entity.pdbx_description
1 polymer ?
#
loop_
_entity_poly.entity_id
_entity_poly.type
_entity_poly.pdbx_seq_one_letter_code
_entity_poly.pdbx_strand_id
1 'polypeptide(L)'
;MKEVSFTGGSRIGWVNASWPLATLTARTQELKLSTLGTYTFTDQEVVSFELYGSIPILSSGIRINHNRLDYPEKVVFWCMGNREAVLDDIRSVGFRPQGKAVDRPSGVAFRWSVALLVIVVWNVLLLGDNQFHLASRPGLPGPLTVLALVSVFAVSSALPYSAGLQRAVLRPGRSINEITPYLRLLQLVTGLVSLGMVISLFATWST
;
A
#
# COMPACT_ATOMS: atom_id res chain seq x y z
N MET A 1 -19.27 -25.28 -5.03
CA MET A 1 -19.48 -23.84 -4.80
C MET A 1 -18.96 -23.09 -6.01
N LYS A 2 -19.72 -22.14 -6.57
CA LYS A 2 -19.31 -21.41 -7.79
C LYS A 2 -18.39 -20.26 -7.37
N GLU A 3 -17.24 -20.14 -8.02
CA GLU A 3 -16.24 -19.10 -7.80
C GLU A 3 -15.82 -18.54 -9.16
N VAL A 4 -15.55 -17.23 -9.21
CA VAL A 4 -14.90 -16.57 -10.34
C VAL A 4 -13.68 -15.82 -9.85
N SER A 5 -12.63 -15.77 -10.67
CA SER A 5 -11.35 -15.14 -10.32
C SER A 5 -10.81 -14.35 -11.51
N PHE A 6 -10.32 -13.15 -11.24
CA PHE A 6 -9.84 -12.21 -12.25
C PHE A 6 -8.46 -11.71 -11.89
N THR A 7 -7.53 -11.72 -12.85
CA THR A 7 -6.19 -11.15 -12.69
C THR A 7 -6.18 -9.72 -13.22
N GLY A 8 -5.57 -8.82 -12.45
CA GLY A 8 -5.66 -7.40 -12.65
C GLY A 8 -4.51 -6.62 -12.01
N GLY A 9 -4.67 -5.30 -11.98
CA GLY A 9 -3.98 -4.43 -11.04
C GLY A 9 -4.89 -4.07 -9.86
N SER A 10 -4.38 -3.31 -8.90
CA SER A 10 -5.22 -2.71 -7.87
C SER A 10 -4.71 -1.35 -7.40
N ARG A 11 -5.56 -0.60 -6.71
CA ARG A 11 -5.18 0.52 -5.88
C ARG A 11 -5.76 0.33 -4.50
N ILE A 12 -4.90 0.31 -3.49
CA ILE A 12 -5.29 0.23 -2.08
C ILE A 12 -4.81 1.48 -1.37
N GLY A 13 -5.75 2.37 -1.06
CA GLY A 13 -5.50 3.72 -0.60
C GLY A 13 -4.63 4.50 -1.59
N TRP A 14 -3.35 4.62 -1.22
CA TRP A 14 -2.34 5.42 -1.91
C TRP A 14 -1.35 4.56 -2.70
N VAL A 15 -1.41 3.24 -2.52
CA VAL A 15 -0.53 2.27 -3.18
C VAL A 15 -1.21 1.75 -4.43
N ASN A 16 -0.49 1.77 -5.56
CA ASN A 16 -0.94 1.15 -6.80
C ASN A 16 -0.10 -0.11 -7.04
N ALA A 17 -0.79 -1.17 -7.46
CA ALA A 17 -0.19 -2.38 -8.01
C ALA A 17 -0.60 -2.45 -9.49
N SER A 18 0.38 -2.44 -10.38
CA SER A 18 0.12 -2.57 -11.82
C SER A 18 -0.37 -3.97 -12.17
N TRP A 19 -0.96 -4.12 -13.33
CA TRP A 19 -1.24 -5.45 -13.88
C TRP A 19 0.08 -6.23 -14.07
N PRO A 20 0.15 -7.56 -13.80
CA PRO A 20 -0.87 -8.48 -13.27
C PRO A 20 -0.73 -8.76 -11.75
N LEU A 21 -0.45 -7.74 -10.93
CA LEU A 21 -0.08 -7.90 -9.51
C LEU A 21 -1.28 -7.91 -8.53
N ALA A 22 -2.50 -8.11 -9.02
CA ALA A 22 -3.68 -8.28 -8.18
C ALA A 22 -4.61 -9.36 -8.69
N THR A 23 -5.33 -10.00 -7.77
CA THR A 23 -6.36 -10.99 -8.08
C THR A 23 -7.64 -10.67 -7.32
N LEU A 24 -8.76 -10.54 -8.03
CA LEU A 24 -10.09 -10.40 -7.45
C LEU A 24 -10.83 -11.73 -7.58
N THR A 25 -11.23 -12.29 -6.45
CA THR A 25 -11.96 -13.55 -6.36
C THR A 25 -13.33 -13.30 -5.74
N ALA A 26 -14.39 -13.83 -6.34
CA ALA A 26 -15.74 -13.69 -5.83
C ALA A 26 -16.41 -15.06 -5.62
N ARG A 27 -17.07 -15.17 -4.48
CA ARG A 27 -17.93 -16.27 -4.02
C ARG A 27 -19.26 -15.67 -3.56
N THR A 28 -20.27 -16.50 -3.30
CA THR A 28 -21.62 -16.03 -2.96
C THR A 28 -21.68 -15.03 -1.80
N GLN A 29 -20.83 -15.18 -0.78
CA GLN A 29 -20.80 -14.32 0.42
C GLN A 29 -19.43 -13.69 0.68
N GLU A 30 -18.48 -13.85 -0.24
CA GLU A 30 -17.10 -13.41 -0.04
C GLU A 30 -16.54 -12.79 -1.32
N LEU A 31 -15.98 -11.59 -1.18
CA LEU A 31 -15.18 -10.93 -2.21
C LEU A 31 -13.77 -10.73 -1.65
N LYS A 32 -12.78 -11.29 -2.33
CA LYS A 32 -11.37 -11.28 -1.91
C LYS A 32 -10.52 -10.57 -2.94
N LEU A 33 -9.75 -9.57 -2.52
CA LEU A 33 -8.74 -8.89 -3.33
C LEU A 33 -7.35 -9.17 -2.76
N SER A 34 -6.51 -9.85 -3.54
CA SER A 34 -5.14 -10.22 -3.18
C SER A 34 -4.14 -9.38 -3.97
N THR A 35 -3.19 -8.73 -3.30
CA THR A 35 -2.11 -7.90 -3.86
C THR A 35 -0.94 -7.80 -2.85
N LEU A 36 -0.42 -6.61 -2.50
CA LEU A 36 0.47 -6.35 -1.35
C LEU A 36 -0.21 -6.56 0.03
N GLY A 37 -1.06 -7.58 0.13
CA GLY A 37 -1.97 -7.88 1.22
C GLY A 37 -3.25 -8.52 0.69
N THR A 38 -4.07 -9.01 1.62
CA THR A 38 -5.35 -9.65 1.30
C THR A 38 -6.46 -8.86 1.97
N TYR A 39 -7.45 -8.45 1.18
CA TYR A 39 -8.65 -7.76 1.65
C TYR A 39 -9.83 -8.66 1.36
N THR A 40 -10.55 -9.04 2.41
CA THR A 40 -11.73 -9.89 2.28
C THR A 40 -12.93 -9.08 2.74
N PHE A 41 -13.98 -9.12 1.94
CA PHE A 41 -15.25 -8.45 2.22
C PHE A 41 -16.37 -9.47 2.17
N THR A 42 -17.26 -9.41 3.14
CA THR A 42 -18.58 -10.03 3.06
C THR A 42 -19.54 -9.16 2.23
N ASP A 43 -20.68 -9.73 1.85
CA ASP A 43 -21.75 -8.99 1.16
C ASP A 43 -22.28 -7.80 1.99
N GLN A 44 -22.33 -7.92 3.32
CA GLN A 44 -22.71 -6.85 4.26
C GLN A 44 -21.64 -5.77 4.44
N GLU A 45 -20.41 -6.03 3.98
CA GLU A 45 -19.30 -5.07 4.09
C GLU A 45 -19.09 -4.27 2.81
N VAL A 46 -19.54 -4.78 1.67
CA VAL A 46 -19.55 -4.05 0.40
C VAL A 46 -20.85 -3.24 0.29
N VAL A 47 -20.70 -1.93 0.15
CA VAL A 47 -21.82 -0.97 -0.01
C VAL A 47 -22.25 -0.93 -1.47
N SER A 48 -21.30 -0.80 -2.40
CA SER A 48 -21.58 -0.76 -3.83
C SER A 48 -20.32 -0.98 -4.66
N PHE A 49 -20.52 -1.24 -5.94
CA PHE A 49 -19.46 -1.19 -6.95
C PHE A 49 -19.65 0.05 -7.82
N GLU A 50 -18.56 0.76 -8.07
CA GLU A 50 -18.54 1.92 -8.97
C GLU A 50 -17.54 1.66 -10.11
N LEU A 51 -17.92 2.02 -11.33
CA LEU A 51 -17.01 2.01 -12.47
C LEU A 51 -16.00 3.15 -12.28
N TYR A 52 -14.71 2.83 -12.29
CA TYR A 52 -13.64 3.75 -11.94
C TYR A 52 -12.61 3.83 -13.06
N GLY A 53 -12.24 5.05 -13.45
CA GLY A 53 -11.32 5.29 -14.57
C GLY A 53 -12.03 5.55 -15.90
N SER A 54 -11.35 6.26 -16.79
CA SER A 54 -11.92 6.86 -18.01
C SER A 54 -11.34 6.31 -19.31
N ILE A 55 -10.33 5.43 -19.29
CA ILE A 55 -9.70 4.90 -20.51
C ILE A 55 -10.26 3.49 -20.78
N PRO A 56 -11.06 3.29 -21.84
CA PRO A 56 -11.78 2.04 -22.11
C PRO A 56 -10.91 0.79 -22.35
N ILE A 57 -9.60 0.95 -22.60
CA ILE A 57 -8.71 -0.12 -23.08
C ILE A 57 -7.55 -0.43 -22.11
N LEU A 58 -7.11 0.52 -21.27
CA LEU A 58 -5.92 0.37 -20.42
C LEU A 58 -6.16 0.57 -18.92
N SER A 59 -7.33 1.10 -18.50
CA SER A 59 -7.63 1.34 -17.08
C SER A 59 -9.13 1.27 -16.77
N SER A 60 -9.78 0.18 -17.16
CA SER A 60 -11.12 -0.15 -16.68
C SER A 60 -11.03 -0.64 -15.22
N GLY A 61 -11.44 0.20 -14.28
CA GLY A 61 -11.42 -0.09 -12.86
C GLY A 61 -12.81 -0.35 -12.28
N ILE A 62 -12.84 -1.13 -11.21
CA ILE A 62 -14.01 -1.34 -10.34
C ILE A 62 -13.61 -0.86 -8.96
N ARG A 63 -14.21 0.23 -8.50
CA ARG A 63 -14.09 0.69 -7.12
C ARG A 63 -15.05 -0.11 -6.25
N ILE A 64 -14.51 -0.62 -5.15
CA ILE A 64 -15.26 -1.38 -4.14
C ILE A 64 -15.52 -0.40 -3.00
N ASN A 65 -16.74 0.12 -2.92
CA ASN A 65 -17.16 0.92 -1.76
C ASN A 65 -17.51 -0.03 -0.62
N HIS A 66 -16.94 0.21 0.56
CA HIS A 66 -17.09 -0.67 1.71
C HIS A 66 -17.25 0.12 3.01
N ASN A 67 -17.77 -0.54 4.04
CA ASN A 67 -17.91 0.03 5.39
C ASN A 67 -16.84 -0.43 6.38
N ARG A 68 -15.86 -1.24 5.95
CA ARG A 68 -14.67 -1.62 6.75
C ARG A 68 -13.83 -0.41 7.14
N LEU A 69 -13.89 -0.02 8.41
CA LEU A 69 -13.10 1.10 8.96
C LEU A 69 -11.61 0.76 9.11
N ASP A 70 -11.28 -0.52 9.18
CA ASP A 70 -9.91 -1.02 9.25
C ASP A 70 -9.23 -1.11 7.87
N TYR A 71 -9.95 -0.94 6.76
CA TYR A 71 -9.37 -0.98 5.41
C TYR A 71 -9.17 0.42 4.85
N PRO A 72 -8.19 0.66 3.97
CA PRO A 72 -8.05 1.95 3.30
C PRO A 72 -9.33 2.34 2.57
N GLU A 73 -9.77 3.60 2.67
CA GLU A 73 -11.04 4.08 2.09
C GLU A 73 -11.17 3.82 0.59
N LYS A 74 -10.06 3.87 -0.13
CA LYS A 74 -10.04 3.72 -1.59
C LYS A 74 -9.53 2.34 -1.96
N VAL A 75 -10.44 1.44 -2.33
CA VAL A 75 -10.12 0.12 -2.88
C VAL A 75 -10.61 0.05 -4.31
N VAL A 76 -9.69 -0.14 -5.26
CA VAL A 76 -9.99 -0.27 -6.69
C VAL A 76 -9.30 -1.50 -7.23
N PHE A 77 -10.03 -2.31 -7.99
CA PHE A 77 -9.48 -3.37 -8.81
C PHE A 77 -9.42 -2.90 -10.26
N TRP A 78 -8.27 -3.03 -10.92
CA TRP A 78 -8.09 -2.71 -12.33
C TRP A 78 -8.19 -4.01 -13.13
N CYS A 79 -9.28 -4.18 -13.89
CA CYS A 79 -9.45 -5.34 -14.74
C CYS A 79 -8.87 -5.11 -16.13
N MET A 80 -8.45 -6.20 -16.79
CA MET A 80 -8.15 -6.18 -18.22
C MET A 80 -9.45 -6.39 -19.00
N GLY A 81 -9.79 -5.49 -19.92
CA GLY A 81 -10.97 -5.62 -20.77
C GLY A 81 -12.25 -5.02 -20.15
N ASN A 82 -13.36 -5.76 -20.23
CA ASN A 82 -14.70 -5.25 -19.96
C ASN A 82 -15.07 -5.34 -18.46
N ARG A 83 -15.17 -4.20 -17.78
CA ARG A 83 -15.50 -4.10 -16.35
C ARG A 83 -16.94 -4.48 -16.03
N GLU A 84 -17.85 -4.28 -16.97
CA GLU A 84 -19.24 -4.68 -16.85
C GLU A 84 -19.36 -6.22 -16.84
N ALA A 85 -18.61 -6.91 -17.71
CA ALA A 85 -18.56 -8.37 -17.74
C ALA A 85 -18.04 -8.96 -16.40
N VAL A 86 -16.98 -8.37 -15.83
CA VAL A 86 -16.47 -8.77 -14.51
C VAL A 86 -17.55 -8.61 -13.43
N LEU A 87 -18.29 -7.51 -13.43
CA LEU A 87 -19.39 -7.29 -12.48
C LEU A 87 -20.54 -8.28 -12.70
N ASP A 88 -20.87 -8.61 -13.94
CA ASP A 88 -21.93 -9.58 -14.25
C ASP A 88 -21.54 -11.00 -13.81
N ASP A 89 -20.28 -11.39 -13.99
CA ASP A 89 -19.75 -12.66 -13.51
C ASP A 89 -19.79 -12.74 -11.97
N ILE A 90 -19.43 -11.66 -11.27
CA ILE A 90 -19.54 -11.54 -9.80
C ILE A 90 -21.01 -11.70 -9.35
N ARG A 91 -21.96 -11.09 -10.06
CA ARG A 91 -23.39 -11.28 -9.77
C ARG A 91 -23.84 -12.71 -10.06
N SER A 92 -23.28 -13.35 -11.09
CA SER A 92 -23.64 -14.71 -11.50
C SER A 92 -23.22 -15.81 -10.51
N VAL A 93 -22.26 -15.51 -9.62
CA VAL A 93 -21.89 -16.38 -8.49
C VAL A 93 -22.71 -16.12 -7.23
N GLY A 94 -23.60 -15.11 -7.27
CA GLY A 94 -24.54 -14.77 -6.21
C GLY A 94 -24.06 -13.68 -5.24
N PHE A 95 -22.88 -13.09 -5.45
CA PHE A 95 -22.41 -12.00 -4.60
C PHE A 95 -23.22 -10.71 -4.88
N ARG A 96 -23.89 -10.17 -3.86
CA ARG A 96 -24.65 -8.92 -3.96
C ARG A 96 -24.32 -7.99 -2.79
N PRO A 97 -23.81 -6.78 -3.05
CA PRO A 97 -23.59 -5.77 -2.01
C PRO A 97 -24.87 -5.50 -1.20
N GLN A 98 -24.75 -5.57 0.11
CA GLN A 98 -25.83 -5.30 1.09
C GLN A 98 -25.36 -4.36 2.20
N GLY A 99 -24.12 -3.88 2.12
CA GLY A 99 -23.55 -3.00 3.12
C GLY A 99 -24.22 -1.64 3.16
N LYS A 100 -24.29 -1.08 4.36
CA LYS A 100 -24.72 0.30 4.59
C LYS A 100 -23.49 1.20 4.66
N ALA A 101 -23.61 2.39 4.10
CA ALA A 101 -22.60 3.42 4.26
C ALA A 101 -22.42 3.75 5.75
N VAL A 102 -21.16 3.91 6.16
CA VAL A 102 -20.79 4.32 7.51
C VAL A 102 -20.11 5.67 7.41
N ASP A 103 -20.41 6.56 8.35
CA ASP A 103 -19.71 7.83 8.45
C ASP A 103 -18.25 7.56 8.83
N ARG A 104 -17.35 7.96 7.94
CA ARG A 104 -15.92 7.76 8.07
C ARG A 104 -15.24 9.12 7.97
N PRO A 105 -14.26 9.42 8.85
CA PRO A 105 -13.41 10.57 8.65
C PRO A 105 -12.83 10.54 7.22
N SER A 106 -12.94 11.62 6.48
CA SER A 106 -12.36 11.71 5.14
C SER A 106 -10.87 12.03 5.21
N GLY A 107 -10.12 11.67 4.17
CA GLY A 107 -8.71 12.04 4.00
C GLY A 107 -7.70 11.04 4.56
N VAL A 108 -6.47 11.51 4.79
CA VAL A 108 -5.33 10.64 5.17
C VAL A 108 -5.43 10.12 6.60
N ALA A 109 -5.04 8.86 6.79
CA ALA A 109 -5.02 8.20 8.09
C ALA A 109 -3.92 8.73 9.04
N PHE A 110 -2.83 9.29 8.49
CA PHE A 110 -1.69 9.78 9.26
C PHE A 110 -1.74 11.30 9.52
N ARG A 111 -0.98 11.74 10.52
CA ARG A 111 -0.77 13.15 10.86
C ARG A 111 0.23 13.78 9.91
N TRP A 112 -0.18 14.85 9.22
CA TRP A 112 0.71 15.58 8.29
C TRP A 112 1.95 16.15 8.98
N SER A 113 1.85 16.57 10.24
CA SER A 113 2.99 17.05 11.03
C SER A 113 4.08 15.98 11.16
N VAL A 114 3.71 14.72 11.36
CA VAL A 114 4.65 13.61 11.48
C VAL A 114 5.28 13.29 10.13
N ALA A 115 4.48 13.28 9.05
CA ALA A 115 5.01 13.09 7.70
C ALA A 115 6.04 14.17 7.33
N LEU A 116 5.74 15.44 7.63
CA LEU A 116 6.66 16.55 7.44
C LEU A 116 7.94 16.40 8.27
N LEU A 117 7.82 16.04 9.56
CA LEU A 117 8.97 15.80 10.42
C LEU A 117 9.88 14.70 9.85
N VAL A 118 9.31 13.58 9.41
CA VAL A 118 10.06 12.48 8.79
C VAL A 118 10.79 12.95 7.53
N ILE A 119 10.12 13.70 6.65
CA ILE A 119 10.73 14.25 5.43
C ILE A 119 11.90 15.17 5.78
N VAL A 120 11.74 16.07 6.76
CA VAL A 120 12.80 16.99 7.19
C VAL A 120 13.99 16.23 7.76
N VAL A 121 13.76 15.31 8.71
CA VAL A 121 14.84 14.49 9.31
C VAL A 121 15.56 13.68 8.24
N TRP A 122 14.81 13.07 7.32
CA TRP A 122 15.38 12.27 6.24
C TRP A 122 16.25 13.11 5.30
N ASN A 123 15.80 14.30 4.89
CA ASN A 123 16.60 15.20 4.05
C ASN A 123 17.85 15.71 4.78
N VAL A 124 17.76 16.04 6.07
CA VAL A 124 18.93 16.47 6.86
C VAL A 124 19.99 15.38 6.92
N LEU A 125 19.60 14.12 7.10
CA LEU A 125 20.54 13.00 7.09
C LEU A 125 21.22 12.84 5.72
N LEU A 126 20.46 12.89 4.63
CA LEU A 126 20.99 12.76 3.27
C LEU A 126 21.92 13.93 2.87
N LEU A 127 21.54 15.17 3.23
CA LEU A 127 22.36 16.35 2.94
C LEU A 127 23.60 16.43 3.82
N GLY A 128 23.51 15.96 5.07
CA GLY A 128 24.65 15.88 5.98
C GLY A 128 25.76 15.02 5.40
N ASP A 129 25.41 13.92 4.73
CA ASP A 129 26.35 13.01 4.11
C ASP A 129 27.20 13.71 3.03
N ASN A 130 26.62 14.65 2.26
CA ASN A 130 27.33 15.41 1.23
C ASN A 130 28.46 16.30 1.80
N GLN A 131 28.37 16.68 3.08
CA GLN A 131 29.45 17.40 3.77
C GLN A 131 30.54 16.45 4.29
N PHE A 132 30.19 15.21 4.65
CA PHE A 132 31.15 14.16 5.04
C PHE A 132 31.80 13.46 3.83
N HIS A 133 31.18 13.51 2.64
CA HIS A 133 31.69 12.95 1.39
C HIS A 133 32.97 13.62 0.85
N LEU A 134 33.40 14.75 1.44
CA LEU A 134 34.71 15.33 1.17
C LEU A 134 35.89 14.42 1.55
N ALA A 135 35.65 13.31 2.27
CA ALA A 135 36.72 12.46 2.81
C ALA A 135 36.75 11.00 2.34
N SER A 136 35.80 10.45 1.56
CA SER A 136 35.79 9.00 1.30
C SER A 136 35.15 8.56 -0.03
N ARG A 137 35.94 7.79 -0.79
CA ARG A 137 35.66 6.91 -1.95
C ARG A 137 34.44 7.28 -2.82
N PRO A 138 34.64 7.83 -4.03
CA PRO A 138 33.53 8.13 -4.94
C PRO A 138 32.74 6.86 -5.28
N GLY A 139 31.41 6.90 -5.09
CA GLY A 139 30.47 5.86 -5.50
C GLY A 139 29.82 5.02 -4.39
N LEU A 140 30.26 5.15 -3.12
CA LEU A 140 29.61 4.50 -1.98
C LEU A 140 28.69 5.46 -1.23
N PRO A 141 27.51 5.03 -0.75
CA PRO A 141 26.67 5.83 0.14
C PRO A 141 27.35 6.01 1.49
N GLY A 142 27.34 7.23 2.04
CA GLY A 142 27.93 7.50 3.34
C GLY A 142 27.06 6.99 4.51
N PRO A 143 27.61 7.04 5.73
CA PRO A 143 26.98 6.46 6.91
C PRO A 143 25.63 7.11 7.27
N LEU A 144 25.43 8.39 6.95
CA LEU A 144 24.15 9.06 7.21
C LEU A 144 23.06 8.61 6.24
N THR A 145 23.41 8.32 4.99
CA THR A 145 22.48 7.70 4.03
C THR A 145 22.04 6.32 4.50
N VAL A 146 22.98 5.50 5.00
CA VAL A 146 22.65 4.17 5.56
C VAL A 146 21.73 4.30 6.77
N LEU A 147 22.03 5.21 7.71
CA LEU A 147 21.20 5.46 8.88
C LEU A 147 19.78 5.92 8.48
N ALA A 148 19.68 6.79 7.47
CA ALA A 148 18.41 7.26 6.95
C ALA A 148 17.55 6.10 6.40
N LEU A 149 18.14 5.20 5.62
CA LEU A 149 17.42 4.04 5.06
C LEU A 149 17.02 3.02 6.13
N VAL A 150 17.95 2.66 7.02
CA VAL A 150 17.70 1.70 8.10
C VAL A 150 16.65 2.21 9.07
N SER A 151 16.65 3.51 9.39
CA SER A 151 15.63 4.10 10.28
C SER A 151 14.23 4.05 9.66
N VAL A 152 14.07 4.34 8.36
CA VAL A 152 12.77 4.21 7.68
C VAL A 152 12.31 2.75 7.68
N PHE A 153 13.21 1.81 7.39
CA PHE A 153 12.90 0.37 7.44
C PHE A 153 12.47 -0.07 8.84
N ALA A 154 13.22 0.32 9.87
CA ALA A 154 12.96 -0.03 11.26
C ALA A 154 11.64 0.55 11.76
N VAL A 155 11.38 1.84 11.53
CA VAL A 155 10.12 2.49 11.93
C VAL A 155 8.93 1.86 11.19
N SER A 156 9.05 1.62 9.89
CA SER A 156 7.98 0.98 9.10
C SER A 156 7.69 -0.43 9.59
N SER A 157 8.70 -1.16 10.10
CA SER A 157 8.57 -2.51 10.65
C SER A 157 7.99 -2.52 12.07
N ALA A 158 8.35 -1.54 12.90
CA ALA A 158 7.88 -1.44 14.28
C ALA A 158 6.48 -0.84 14.42
N LEU A 159 6.06 0.02 13.47
CA LEU A 159 4.79 0.75 13.55
C LEU A 159 3.56 -0.15 13.75
N PRO A 160 3.41 -1.31 13.06
CA PRO A 160 2.26 -2.20 13.26
C PRO A 160 2.17 -2.82 14.66
N TYR A 161 3.30 -2.93 15.36
CA TYR A 161 3.38 -3.62 16.65
C TYR A 161 3.43 -2.67 17.86
N SER A 162 3.67 -1.37 17.63
CA SER A 162 3.83 -0.40 18.72
C SER A 162 2.64 0.55 18.83
N ALA A 163 1.85 0.40 19.89
CA ALA A 163 0.73 1.30 20.21
C ALA A 163 1.19 2.76 20.45
N GLY A 164 2.41 2.96 20.94
CA GLY A 164 2.98 4.30 21.12
C GLY A 164 3.25 4.98 19.77
N LEU A 165 3.90 4.27 18.84
CA LEU A 165 4.17 4.80 17.50
C LEU A 165 2.87 5.01 16.71
N GLN A 166 1.89 4.11 16.83
CA GLN A 166 0.57 4.29 16.22
C GLN A 166 -0.12 5.56 16.72
N ARG A 167 -0.11 5.81 18.04
CA ARG A 167 -0.67 7.05 18.62
C ARG A 167 0.07 8.31 18.18
N ALA A 168 1.36 8.21 17.91
CA ALA A 168 2.14 9.33 17.39
C ALA A 168 1.78 9.63 15.93
N VAL A 169 1.76 8.61 15.07
CA VAL A 169 1.66 8.72 13.60
C VAL A 169 0.21 8.86 13.10
N LEU A 170 -0.72 8.08 13.64
CA LEU A 170 -2.11 8.03 13.17
C LEU A 170 -2.93 9.20 13.72
N ARG A 171 -3.95 9.62 12.96
CA ARG A 171 -5.00 10.51 13.47
C ARG A 171 -5.94 9.73 14.41
N PRO A 172 -6.62 10.41 15.36
CA PRO A 172 -7.60 9.76 16.22
C PRO A 172 -8.69 9.04 15.40
N GLY A 173 -9.07 7.83 15.83
CA GLY A 173 -10.10 7.03 15.16
C GLY A 173 -9.67 6.35 13.86
N ARG A 174 -8.37 6.38 13.51
CA ARG A 174 -7.82 5.69 12.33
C ARG A 174 -7.15 4.38 12.69
N SER A 175 -7.21 3.43 11.76
CA SER A 175 -6.58 2.11 11.91
C SER A 175 -5.22 2.06 11.24
N ILE A 176 -4.29 1.33 11.86
CA ILE A 176 -2.97 1.03 11.28
C ILE A 176 -3.09 0.28 9.94
N ASN A 177 -4.13 -0.55 9.80
CA ASN A 177 -4.40 -1.32 8.60
C ASN A 177 -4.70 -0.43 7.38
N GLU A 178 -5.07 0.84 7.58
CA GLU A 178 -5.23 1.82 6.50
C GLU A 178 -3.91 2.20 5.83
N ILE A 179 -2.79 2.12 6.54
CA ILE A 179 -1.46 2.50 6.04
C ILE A 179 -0.52 1.32 5.88
N THR A 180 -0.86 0.13 6.38
CA THR A 180 -0.09 -1.12 6.21
C THR A 180 0.42 -1.35 4.78
N PRO A 181 -0.36 -1.11 3.70
CA PRO A 181 0.14 -1.32 2.34
C PRO A 181 1.30 -0.41 1.99
N TYR A 182 1.23 0.83 2.47
CA TYR A 182 2.29 1.83 2.29
C TYR A 182 3.53 1.46 3.12
N LEU A 183 3.34 1.01 4.36
CA LEU A 183 4.45 0.53 5.20
C LEU A 183 5.18 -0.66 4.56
N ARG A 184 4.43 -1.62 3.99
CA ARG A 184 5.01 -2.77 3.29
C ARG A 184 5.79 -2.34 2.05
N LEU A 185 5.29 -1.36 1.30
CA LEU A 185 6.01 -0.80 0.16
C LEU A 185 7.32 -0.13 0.62
N LEU A 186 7.28 0.67 1.68
CA LEU A 186 8.48 1.29 2.26
C LEU A 186 9.48 0.23 2.73
N GLN A 187 9.04 -0.80 3.45
CA GLN A 187 9.88 -1.91 3.88
C GLN A 187 10.54 -2.63 2.69
N LEU A 188 9.78 -2.91 1.63
CA LEU A 188 10.30 -3.56 0.44
C LEU A 188 11.37 -2.71 -0.24
N VAL A 189 11.07 -1.43 -0.50
CA VAL A 189 12.00 -0.53 -1.20
C VAL A 189 13.25 -0.29 -0.36
N THR A 190 13.10 0.09 0.91
CA THR A 190 14.25 0.36 1.79
C THR A 190 15.06 -0.89 2.09
N GLY A 191 14.42 -2.05 2.23
CA GLY A 191 15.09 -3.33 2.39
C GLY A 191 15.93 -3.73 1.17
N LEU A 192 15.36 -3.62 -0.04
CA LEU A 192 16.07 -3.90 -1.29
C LEU A 192 17.25 -2.95 -1.51
N VAL A 193 17.05 -1.66 -1.29
CA VAL A 193 18.13 -0.66 -1.41
C VAL A 193 19.23 -0.94 -0.39
N SER A 194 18.88 -1.20 0.87
CA SER A 194 19.87 -1.50 1.92
C SER A 194 20.64 -2.78 1.61
N LEU A 195 19.97 -3.82 1.10
CA LEU A 195 20.62 -5.07 0.70
C LEU A 195 21.57 -4.86 -0.48
N GLY A 196 21.17 -4.09 -1.50
CA GLY A 196 22.05 -3.71 -2.60
C GLY A 196 23.30 -2.97 -2.13
N MET A 197 23.15 -2.03 -1.18
CA MET A 197 24.27 -1.31 -0.59
C MET A 197 25.24 -2.23 0.16
N VAL A 198 24.72 -3.16 0.96
CA VAL A 198 25.54 -4.15 1.67
C VAL A 198 26.33 -5.01 0.68
N ILE A 199 25.70 -5.47 -0.40
CA ILE A 199 26.37 -6.24 -1.46
C ILE A 199 27.49 -5.42 -2.11
N SER A 200 27.23 -4.16 -2.47
CA SER A 200 28.25 -3.28 -3.05
C SER A 200 29.43 -3.02 -2.10
N LEU A 201 29.16 -2.91 -0.79
CA LEU A 201 30.20 -2.78 0.24
C LEU A 201 31.08 -4.03 0.31
N PHE A 202 30.48 -5.23 0.31
CA PHE A 202 31.24 -6.47 0.31
C PHE A 202 32.05 -6.66 -0.97
N ALA A 203 31.49 -6.35 -2.14
CA ALA A 203 32.19 -6.47 -3.43
C ALA A 203 33.43 -5.57 -3.50
N THR A 204 33.34 -4.34 -2.97
CA THR A 204 34.46 -3.39 -2.91
C THR A 204 35.51 -3.74 -1.85
N TRP A 205 35.19 -4.60 -0.87
CA TRP A 205 36.15 -5.13 0.10
C TRP A 205 36.91 -6.36 -0.42
N SER A 206 36.35 -7.07 -1.40
CA SER A 206 36.97 -8.27 -2.00
C SER A 206 37.93 -8.00 -3.17
N THR A 207 38.09 -6.75 -3.58
CA THR A 207 39.01 -6.27 -4.62
C THR A 207 40.15 -5.47 -4.01
#